data_AF-A0A945IBQ6-F1
#
_entry.id   AF-A0A945IBQ6-F1
#
_cell.length_a   1.000
_cell.length_b   1.000
_cell.length_c   1.000
_cell.angle_alpha   90.00
_cell.angle_beta   90.00
_cell.angle_gamma   90.00
#
_symmetry.space_group_name_H-M   'P 1'
#
loop_
_entity.id
_entity.type
_entity.pdbx_description
1 polymer ?
#
loop_
_entity_poly.entity_id
_entity_poly.type
_entity_poly.pdbx_seq_one_letter_code
_entity_poly.pdbx_strand_id
1 'polypeptide(L)' 'MKQALMVVGGWPGHTPEKSADVFTPLLEDAGYNVRREMSLDVFADVDAMAAFDLIVPIWTQGAHSRRWRLASSDEN' A
#
# COMPACT_ATOMS: atom_id res chain seq x y z
N MET A 1 -5.48 16.23 -10.22
CA MET A 1 -5.28 14.83 -10.63
C MET A 1 -5.31 14.00 -9.37
N LYS A 2 -6.14 12.93 -9.31
CA LYS A 2 -6.27 12.11 -8.10
C LYS A 2 -4.98 11.34 -7.85
N GLN A 3 -4.60 11.11 -6.61
CA GLN A 3 -3.37 10.40 -6.25
C GLN A 3 -3.72 8.98 -5.80
N ALA A 4 -3.05 7.97 -6.36
CA ALA A 4 -3.18 6.57 -5.95
C ALA A 4 -1.85 6.04 -5.40
N LEU A 5 -1.90 5.38 -4.26
CA LEU A 5 -0.77 4.66 -3.67
C LEU A 5 -0.92 3.16 -3.92
N MET A 6 0.04 2.55 -4.59
CA MET A 6 0.16 1.10 -4.72
C MET A 6 1.28 0.60 -3.80
N VAL A 7 0.96 -0.23 -2.81
CA VAL A 7 1.97 -0.83 -1.93
C VAL A 7 2.20 -2.27 -2.38
N VAL A 8 3.39 -2.55 -2.92
CA VAL A 8 3.67 -3.75 -3.70
C VAL A 8 4.77 -4.55 -3.01
N GLY A 9 4.51 -5.82 -2.68
CA GLY A 9 5.53 -6.67 -2.09
C GLY A 9 5.00 -7.90 -1.38
N GLY A 10 5.73 -8.34 -0.36
CA GLY A 10 5.44 -9.56 0.38
C GLY A 10 6.02 -10.80 -0.28
N TRP A 11 5.29 -11.91 -0.21
CA TRP A 11 5.72 -13.23 -0.64
C TRP A 11 5.90 -13.29 -2.17
N PRO A 12 7.12 -13.56 -2.68
CA PRO A 12 7.39 -13.58 -4.11
C PRO A 12 6.56 -14.62 -4.90
N GLY A 13 6.08 -15.68 -4.24
CA GLY A 13 5.24 -16.71 -4.86
C GLY A 13 3.90 -16.20 -5.39
N HIS A 14 3.42 -15.03 -4.92
CA HIS A 14 2.21 -14.36 -5.43
C HIS A 14 2.49 -13.31 -6.50
N THR A 15 3.75 -13.17 -6.94
CA THR A 15 4.16 -12.30 -8.05
C THR A 15 3.59 -10.86 -7.96
N PRO A 16 3.77 -10.14 -6.84
CA PRO A 16 3.14 -8.84 -6.59
C PRO A 16 3.50 -7.78 -7.64
N GLU A 17 4.74 -7.77 -8.14
CA GLU A 17 5.19 -6.85 -9.19
C GLU A 17 4.40 -7.03 -10.49
N LYS A 18 4.14 -8.28 -10.90
CA LYS A 18 3.34 -8.56 -12.11
C LYS A 18 1.91 -8.05 -11.97
N SER A 19 1.31 -8.19 -10.79
CA SER A 19 0.00 -7.60 -10.53
C SER A 19 0.07 -6.08 -10.61
N ALA A 20 1.09 -5.46 -10.03
CA ALA A 20 1.25 -4.02 -10.10
C ALA A 20 1.36 -3.53 -11.56
N ASP A 21 2.12 -4.23 -12.40
CA ASP A 21 2.31 -3.89 -13.83
C ASP A 21 1.01 -3.93 -14.64
N VAL A 22 0.04 -4.76 -14.24
CA VAL A 22 -1.30 -4.76 -14.82
C VAL A 22 -2.14 -3.58 -14.32
N PHE A 23 -2.08 -3.26 -13.03
CA PHE A 23 -2.96 -2.24 -12.44
C PHE A 23 -2.50 -0.80 -12.68
N THR A 24 -1.21 -0.53 -12.79
CA THR A 24 -0.70 0.83 -13.02
C THR A 24 -1.30 1.49 -14.27
N PRO A 25 -1.25 0.90 -15.47
CA PRO A 25 -1.85 1.54 -16.64
C PRO A 25 -3.37 1.71 -16.50
N LEU A 26 -4.07 0.75 -15.87
CA LEU A 26 -5.51 0.86 -15.63
C LEU A 26 -5.88 2.06 -14.73
N LEU A 27 -5.03 2.35 -13.73
CA LEU A 27 -5.24 3.48 -12.83
C LEU A 27 -4.85 4.81 -13.49
N GLU A 28 -3.77 4.82 -14.28
CA GLU A 28 -3.35 5.98 -15.06
C GLU A 28 -4.41 6.37 -16.10
N ASP A 29 -4.96 5.39 -16.84
CA ASP A 29 -6.06 5.57 -17.78
C ASP A 29 -7.34 6.07 -17.10
N ALA A 30 -7.55 5.70 -15.83
CA ALA A 30 -8.63 6.20 -14.99
C ALA A 30 -8.38 7.61 -14.40
N GLY A 31 -7.25 8.25 -14.74
CA GLY A 31 -6.92 9.63 -14.35
C GLY A 31 -6.23 9.79 -12.99
N TYR A 32 -5.64 8.71 -12.46
CA TYR A 32 -4.83 8.76 -11.25
C TYR A 32 -3.34 8.99 -11.57
N ASN A 33 -2.67 9.76 -10.73
CA ASN A 33 -1.22 9.73 -10.61
C ASN A 33 -0.83 8.59 -9.65
N VAL A 34 -0.11 7.60 -10.15
CA VAL A 34 0.20 6.38 -9.40
C VAL A 34 1.59 6.46 -8.78
N ARG A 35 1.67 6.33 -7.45
CA ARG A 35 2.92 6.11 -6.71
C ARG A 35 3.00 4.65 -6.28
N ARG A 36 4.13 3.99 -6.53
CA ARG A 36 4.43 2.64 -6.03
C ARG A 36 5.37 2.70 -4.84
N GLU A 37 5.07 1.95 -3.80
CA GLU A 37 5.90 1.77 -2.61
C GLU A 37 6.20 0.29 -2.38
N MET A 38 7.46 -0.03 -2.12
CA MET A 38 7.92 -1.41 -1.89
C MET A 38 8.08 -1.76 -0.40
N SER A 39 7.78 -0.81 0.48
CA SER A 39 7.77 -1.00 1.93
C SER A 39 6.39 -0.69 2.49
N LEU A 40 6.02 -1.42 3.55
CA LEU A 40 4.83 -1.14 4.33
C LEU A 40 5.01 0.05 5.29
N ASP A 41 6.20 0.64 5.39
CA ASP A 41 6.48 1.78 6.28
C ASP A 41 5.71 3.04 5.87
N VAL A 42 5.28 3.16 4.60
CA VAL A 42 4.44 4.27 4.12
C VAL A 42 3.14 4.40 4.92
N PHE A 43 2.60 3.28 5.43
CA PHE A 43 1.39 3.31 6.26
C PHE A 43 1.59 3.95 7.63
N ALA A 44 2.84 4.15 8.07
CA ALA A 44 3.15 4.85 9.31
C ALA A 44 3.31 6.38 9.13
N ASP A 45 3.40 6.86 7.89
CA ASP A 45 3.51 8.28 7.55
C ASP A 45 2.11 8.87 7.33
N VAL A 46 1.56 9.49 8.37
CA VAL A 46 0.20 10.07 8.36
C VAL A 46 0.05 11.16 7.31
N ASP A 47 1.07 12.01 7.15
CA ASP A 47 1.03 13.15 6.23
C ASP A 47 1.06 12.66 4.77
N ALA A 48 1.90 11.66 4.48
CA ALA A 48 1.91 11.02 3.17
C ALA A 48 0.57 10.32 2.88
N MET A 49 0.03 9.57 3.85
CA MET A 49 -1.23 8.84 3.69
C MET A 49 -2.42 9.76 3.43
N ALA A 50 -2.44 10.96 4.03
CA ALA A 50 -3.49 11.95 3.82
C ALA A 50 -3.51 12.53 2.39
N ALA A 51 -2.42 12.37 1.62
CA ALA A 51 -2.30 12.89 0.26
C ALA A 51 -2.89 11.97 -0.82
N PHE A 52 -3.28 10.73 -0.49
CA PHE A 52 -3.79 9.76 -1.45
C PHE A 52 -5.31 9.64 -1.43
N ASP A 53 -5.93 9.61 -2.61
CA ASP A 53 -7.37 9.41 -2.79
C ASP A 53 -7.74 7.91 -2.86
N LEU A 54 -6.78 7.05 -3.20
CA LEU A 54 -6.94 5.61 -3.33
C LEU A 54 -5.68 4.88 -2.86
N ILE A 55 -5.86 3.80 -2.11
CA ILE A 55 -4.78 2.92 -1.66
C ILE A 55 -5.06 1.52 -2.21
N VAL A 56 -4.10 0.95 -2.93
CA VAL A 56 -4.15 -0.37 -3.56
C VAL A 56 -3.04 -1.24 -2.97
N PRO A 57 -3.31 -1.98 -1.87
CA PRO A 57 -2.35 -2.90 -1.31
C PRO A 57 -2.26 -4.16 -2.18
N ILE A 58 -1.09 -4.39 -2.77
CA ILE A 58 -0.70 -5.60 -3.49
C ILE A 58 0.36 -6.31 -2.65
N TRP A 59 -0.09 -6.91 -1.55
CA TRP A 59 0.80 -7.50 -0.56
C TRP A 59 0.24 -8.82 -0.01
N THR A 60 1.08 -9.85 -0.01
CA THR A 60 0.74 -11.15 0.60
C THR A 60 1.82 -11.54 1.58
N GLN A 61 1.51 -11.74 2.87
CA GLN A 61 2.48 -12.06 3.94
C GLN A 61 3.67 -11.07 4.03
N GLY A 62 3.87 -10.43 5.17
CA GLY A 62 4.99 -9.51 5.35
C GLY A 62 5.25 -9.19 6.81
N ALA A 63 6.49 -8.83 7.10
CA ALA A 63 6.86 -8.24 8.37
C ALA A 63 6.98 -6.72 8.19
N HIS A 64 6.37 -5.97 9.10
CA HIS A 64 6.61 -4.54 9.25
C HIS A 64 7.71 -4.36 10.30
N SER A 65 8.52 -3.31 10.17
CA SER A 65 9.56 -2.93 11.15
C SER A 65 8.98 -2.74 12.57
N ARG A 66 7.68 -2.43 12.67
CA ARG A 66 6.94 -2.23 13.90
C ARG A 66 5.85 -3.30 14.04
N ARG A 67 5.78 -3.93 15.22
CA ARG A 67 4.63 -4.80 15.54
C ARG A 67 3.39 -3.92 15.69
N TRP A 68 2.39 -4.15 14.82
CA TRP A 68 1.05 -3.60 15.01
C TRP A 68 0.56 -4.05 16.38
N ARG A 69 0.48 -3.11 17.32
CA ARG A 69 -0.20 -3.36 18.58
C ARG A 69 -1.67 -3.27 18.24
N LEU A 70 -2.38 -4.41 18.29
CA LEU A 70 -3.83 -4.35 18.42
C LEU A 70 -4.08 -3.43 19.62
N ALA A 71 -4.85 -2.36 19.42
CA ALA A 71 -5.41 -1.64 20.55
C ALA A 71 -6.28 -2.67 21.28
N SER A 72 -5.68 -3.36 22.26
CA SER A 72 -6.44 -4.08 23.26
C SER A 72 -7.36 -3.03 23.84
N SER A 73 -8.66 -3.24 23.62
CA SER A 73 -9.73 -2.56 24.33
C SER A 73 -9.31 -2.30 25.78
N ASP A 74 -9.56 -1.08 26.18
CA ASP A 74 -9.33 -0.49 27.49
C ASP A 74 -9.61 -1.42 28.69
N GLU A 75 -9.00 -1.02 29.81
CA GLU A 75 -9.46 -1.20 31.19
C GLU A 75 -9.36 -2.61 31.83
N ASN A 76 -8.33 -2.75 32.67
CA ASN A 76 -8.51 -2.85 34.13
C ASN A 76 -7.27 -2.34 34.87
#